data_AF-A0A2S9FZ79-F1
#
_entry.id   AF-A0A2S9FZ79-F1
#
_cell.length_a   1.000
_cell.length_b   1.000
_cell.length_c   1.000
_cell.angle_alpha   90.00
_cell.angle_beta   90.00
_cell.angle_gamma   90.00
#
_symmetry.space_group_name_H-M   'P 1'
#
loop_
_entity.id
_entity.type
_entity.pdbx_description
1 polymer ?
#
loop_
_entity_poly.entity_id
_entity_poly.type
_entity_poly.pdbx_seq_one_letter_code
_entity_poly.pdbx_strand_id
1 'polypeptide(L)'
;FHDWRWGGDGKCKLVPYAKRTPRLARTRAWHTDVRGGLLFVWPDHEGNPPQEEVRIPEIPEWASGEWTDWKWNTMLIEGSNCREI
;
A
#
# COMPACT_ATOMS: atom_id res chain seq x y z
N PHE A 1 -1.04 13.10 -15.97
CA PHE A 1 -1.09 14.15 -16.99
C PHE A 1 -1.33 13.56 -18.38
N HIS A 2 -0.37 12.85 -18.99
CA HIS A 2 -0.50 12.34 -20.37
C HIS A 2 -1.02 10.90 -20.48
N ASP A 3 -1.85 10.40 -19.56
CA ASP A 3 -2.40 9.03 -19.63
C ASP A 3 -1.37 7.87 -19.70
N TRP A 4 -0.16 8.06 -19.16
CA TRP A 4 0.75 6.92 -18.96
C TRP A 4 0.15 5.98 -17.92
N ARG A 5 0.14 4.68 -18.21
CA ARG A 5 -0.40 3.66 -17.32
C ARG A 5 0.73 3.08 -16.48
N TRP A 6 0.62 3.20 -15.17
CA TRP A 6 1.59 2.68 -14.20
C TRP A 6 0.99 1.49 -13.47
N GLY A 7 1.73 0.38 -13.43
CA GLY A 7 1.31 -0.80 -12.67
C GLY A 7 1.50 -0.61 -11.17
N GLY A 8 0.86 -1.46 -10.36
CA GLY A 8 1.10 -1.53 -8.91
C GLY A 8 2.54 -1.89 -8.53
N ASP A 9 3.29 -2.51 -9.46
CA ASP A 9 4.74 -2.76 -9.36
C ASP A 9 5.60 -1.53 -9.72
N GLY A 10 4.97 -0.38 -9.95
CA GLY A 10 5.63 0.89 -10.30
C GLY A 10 6.10 0.97 -11.76
N LYS A 11 6.04 -0.11 -12.54
CA LYS A 11 6.49 -0.10 -13.95
C LYS A 11 5.50 0.64 -14.84
N CYS A 12 6.02 1.41 -15.81
CA CYS A 12 5.20 1.92 -16.91
C CYS A 12 4.75 0.75 -17.78
N LYS A 13 3.45 0.54 -17.89
CA LYS A 13 2.83 -0.55 -18.67
C LYS A 13 2.47 -0.09 -20.08
N LEU A 14 2.06 1.17 -20.21
CA LEU A 14 1.59 1.71 -21.49
C LEU A 14 1.79 3.21 -21.56
N VAL A 15 2.29 3.67 -22.72
CA VAL A 15 2.19 5.06 -23.16
C VAL A 15 1.30 5.07 -24.40
N PRO A 16 0.00 5.38 -24.28
CA PRO A 16 -1.00 5.06 -25.32
C PRO A 16 -0.72 5.68 -26.69
N TYR A 17 -0.02 6.82 -26.71
CA TYR A 17 0.28 7.59 -27.92
C TYR A 17 1.72 7.41 -28.41
N ALA A 18 2.53 6.56 -27.78
CA ALA A 18 3.89 6.27 -28.22
C ALA A 18 3.93 4.94 -28.98
N LYS A 19 4.78 4.87 -30.02
CA LYS A 19 5.02 3.62 -30.76
C LYS A 19 5.54 2.49 -29.86
N ARG A 20 6.23 2.82 -28.77
CA ARG A 20 6.80 1.86 -27.82
C ARG A 20 6.73 2.40 -26.40
N THR A 21 6.28 1.58 -25.46
CA THR A 21 6.39 1.86 -24.03
C THR A 21 7.88 1.84 -23.61
N PRO A 22 8.36 2.81 -22.83
CA PRO A 22 9.74 2.82 -22.34
C PRO A 22 10.05 1.59 -21.47
N ARG A 23 11.08 0.83 -21.83
CA ARG A 23 11.37 -0.49 -21.23
C ARG A 23 11.76 -0.44 -19.74
N LEU A 24 12.41 0.63 -19.30
CA LEU A 24 12.96 0.77 -17.94
C LEU A 24 12.20 1.78 -17.08
N ALA A 25 11.18 2.46 -17.63
CA ALA A 25 10.44 3.47 -16.87
C ALA A 25 9.71 2.83 -15.68
N ARG A 26 10.03 3.30 -14.47
CA ARG A 26 9.38 2.91 -13.23
C ARG A 26 9.40 4.05 -12.22
N THR A 27 8.40 4.05 -11.36
CA THR A 27 8.35 4.87 -10.14
C THR A 27 8.54 3.97 -8.91
N ARG A 28 8.64 4.58 -7.71
CA ARG A 28 8.60 3.84 -6.45
C ARG A 28 7.24 3.15 -6.32
N ALA A 29 7.26 1.85 -6.08
CA ALA A 29 6.12 1.07 -5.62
C ALA A 29 6.32 0.72 -4.15
N TRP A 30 5.23 0.49 -3.43
CA TRP A 30 5.25 0.10 -2.03
C TRP A 30 4.69 -1.31 -1.90
N HIS A 31 5.29 -2.12 -1.03
CA HIS A 31 4.69 -3.40 -0.65
C HIS A 31 3.39 -3.13 0.11
N THR A 32 2.38 -3.93 -0.19
CA THR A 32 1.04 -3.84 0.43
C THR A 32 0.60 -5.21 0.89
N ASP A 33 -0.20 -5.25 1.95
CA ASP A 33 -0.84 -6.45 2.46
C ASP A 33 -2.26 -6.10 2.93
N VAL A 34 -3.17 -7.07 2.89
CA VAL A 34 -4.54 -6.91 3.40
C VAL A 34 -4.79 -8.00 4.44
N ARG A 35 -5.09 -7.59 5.67
CA ARG A 35 -5.23 -8.49 6.83
C ARG A 35 -6.41 -8.04 7.67
N GLY A 36 -7.30 -8.97 8.06
CA GLY A 36 -8.54 -8.61 8.75
C GLY A 36 -9.36 -7.51 8.04
N GLY A 37 -9.35 -7.47 6.71
CA GLY A 37 -10.03 -6.43 5.92
C GLY A 37 -9.40 -5.04 5.93
N LEU A 38 -8.21 -4.88 6.52
CA LEU A 38 -7.48 -3.62 6.60
C LEU A 38 -6.32 -3.60 5.62
N LEU A 39 -6.08 -2.45 4.99
CA LEU A 39 -4.97 -2.22 4.06
C LEU A 39 -3.73 -1.72 4.80
N PHE A 40 -2.59 -2.37 4.59
CA PHE A 40 -1.28 -1.99 5.13
C PHE A 40 -0.29 -1.68 4.00
N VAL A 41 0.66 -0.78 4.29
CA VAL A 41 1.76 -0.39 3.40
C VAL A 41 3.07 -0.51 4.18
N TRP A 42 4.15 -0.97 3.53
CA TRP A 42 5.47 -1.17 4.18
C TRP A 42 6.45 0.00 3.95
N PRO A 43 6.73 0.83 4.97
CA PRO A 43 7.76 1.85 4.92
C PRO A 43 9.10 1.38 5.49
N ASP A 44 10.03 1.05 4.60
CA ASP A 44 11.44 0.94 4.95
C ASP A 44 12.24 2.09 4.30
N HIS A 45 13.07 2.76 5.10
CA HIS A 45 13.99 3.79 4.65
C HIS A 45 15.13 3.21 3.81
N GLU A 46 15.60 2.00 4.13
CA GLU A 46 16.64 1.29 3.39
C GLU A 46 16.10 0.64 2.11
N GLY A 47 14.78 0.58 1.95
CA GLY A 47 14.11 0.05 0.76
C GLY A 47 14.09 -1.48 0.68
N ASN A 48 14.30 -2.18 1.79
CA ASN A 48 14.19 -3.63 1.83
C ASN A 48 12.71 -4.08 1.77
N PRO A 49 12.44 -5.30 1.26
CA PRO A 49 11.11 -5.88 1.31
C PRO A 49 10.70 -6.20 2.77
N PRO A 50 9.38 -6.31 3.05
CA PRO A 50 8.91 -6.74 4.37
C PRO A 50 9.38 -8.15 4.72
N GLN A 51 9.82 -8.35 5.96
CA GLN A 51 10.14 -9.67 6.51
C GLN A 51 8.87 -10.37 7.00
N GLU A 52 8.79 -11.70 6.86
CA GLU A 52 7.59 -12.46 7.24
C GLU A 52 7.37 -12.46 8.75
N GLU A 53 8.44 -12.40 9.54
CA GLU A 53 8.42 -12.44 11.01
C GLU A 53 7.74 -11.21 11.63
N VAL A 54 7.66 -10.10 10.88
CA VAL A 54 7.03 -8.85 11.31
C VAL A 54 5.71 -8.58 10.59
N ARG A 55 5.19 -9.58 9.86
CA ARG A 55 3.91 -9.47 9.15
C ARG A 55 2.76 -9.26 10.13
N ILE A 56 1.80 -8.41 9.74
CA ILE A 56 0.60 -8.15 10.54
C ILE A 56 -0.23 -9.46 10.69
N PRO A 57 -0.64 -9.84 11.92
CA PRO A 57 -1.48 -11.01 12.15
C PRO A 57 -2.83 -10.92 11.42
N GLU A 58 -3.47 -12.07 11.18
CA GLU A 58 -4.89 -12.06 10.84
C GLU A 58 -5.75 -11.73 12.07
N ILE A 59 -6.98 -11.29 11.79
CA ILE A 59 -8.05 -11.14 12.78
C ILE A 59 -9.19 -12.06 12.34
N PRO A 60 -9.21 -13.34 12.78
CA PRO A 60 -10.18 -14.33 12.30
C PRO A 60 -11.64 -13.91 12.52
N GLU A 61 -11.92 -13.18 13.60
CA GLU A 61 -13.23 -12.64 13.95
C GLU A 61 -13.80 -11.71 12.88
N TRP A 62 -12.93 -10.98 12.17
CA TRP A 62 -13.36 -10.13 11.06
C TRP A 62 -13.97 -10.95 9.92
N ALA A 63 -13.41 -12.14 9.64
CA ALA A 63 -13.88 -13.01 8.56
C ALA A 63 -14.98 -14.00 9.01
N SER A 64 -15.27 -14.10 10.31
CA SER A 64 -16.17 -15.13 10.83
C SER A 64 -17.65 -14.84 10.58
N GLY A 65 -18.03 -13.57 10.38
CA GLY A 65 -19.42 -13.12 10.28
C GLY A 65 -20.19 -13.16 11.61
N GLU A 66 -19.53 -13.52 12.71
CA GLU A 66 -20.09 -13.49 14.07
C GLU A 66 -19.91 -12.13 14.75
N TRP A 67 -19.05 -11.28 14.18
CA TRP A 67 -18.74 -9.95 14.64
C TRP A 67 -19.25 -8.90 13.65
N THR A 68 -19.45 -7.69 14.14
CA THR A 68 -19.76 -6.55 13.27
C THR A 68 -18.57 -6.21 12.39
N ASP A 69 -18.85 -5.65 11.22
CA ASP A 69 -17.83 -5.02 10.40
C ASP A 69 -17.15 -3.84 11.11
N TRP A 70 -16.02 -3.38 10.53
CA TRP A 70 -15.30 -2.23 11.04
C TRP A 70 -16.16 -0.97 11.08
N LYS A 71 -16.31 -0.39 12.28
CA LYS A 71 -16.66 1.02 12.44
C LYS A 71 -15.37 1.84 12.54
N TRP A 72 -15.00 2.51 11.46
CA TRP A 72 -13.70 3.20 11.34
C TRP A 72 -13.82 4.72 11.48
N ASN A 73 -12.81 5.36 12.06
CA ASN A 73 -12.68 6.82 12.17
C ASN A 73 -11.28 7.27 11.79
N THR A 74 -11.13 8.54 11.41
CA THR A 74 -9.83 9.15 11.09
C THR A 74 -9.77 10.58 11.59
N MET A 75 -8.59 11.02 12.03
CA MET A 75 -8.32 12.37 12.50
C MET A 75 -6.89 12.77 12.13
N LEU A 76 -6.70 14.01 11.72
CA LEU A 76 -5.37 14.61 11.53
C LEU A 76 -4.97 15.35 12.81
N ILE A 77 -3.81 15.02 13.35
CA ILE A 77 -3.20 15.74 14.48
C ILE A 77 -1.99 16.51 13.93
N GLU A 78 -2.03 17.82 14.07
CA GLU A 78 -0.95 18.73 13.64
C GLU A 78 -0.15 19.21 14.84
N GLY A 79 1.09 19.68 14.60
CA GLY A 79 1.93 20.25 15.65
C GLY A 79 2.58 19.24 16.60
N SER A 80 2.44 17.94 16.37
CA SER A 80 3.12 16.88 17.14
C SER A 80 3.57 15.73 16.25
N ASN A 81 4.63 15.03 16.67
CA ASN A 81 5.11 13.82 15.98
C ASN A 81 4.32 12.59 16.45
N CYS A 82 4.13 11.59 15.58
CA CYS A 82 3.40 10.36 15.91
C CYS A 82 4.01 9.55 17.07
N ARG A 83 5.29 9.76 17.43
CA ARG A 83 5.90 9.14 18.61
C ARG A 83 5.46 9.73 19.95
N GLU A 84 4.86 10.92 19.93
CA GLU A 84 4.42 11.68 21.13
C GLU A 84 2.91 11.54 21.40
N ILE A 85 2.18 10.89 20.48
CA ILE A 85 0.74 10.65 20.55
C ILE A 85 0.52 9.23 21.06
#